data_AF-A0A969RYB1-F1
#
_entry.id   AF-A0A969RYB1-F1
#
_cell.length_a   1.000
_cell.length_b   1.000
_cell.length_c   1.000
_cell.angle_alpha   90.00
_cell.angle_beta   90.00
_cell.angle_gamma   90.00
#
_symmetry.space_group_name_H-M   'P 1'
#
loop_
_entity.id
_entity.type
_entity.pdbx_description
1 polymer ?
#
loop_
_entity_poly.entity_id
_entity_poly.type
_entity_poly.pdbx_seq_one_letter_code
_entity_poly.pdbx_strand_id
1 'polypeptide(L)'
;MFHQARRAKSDLCSRDRRQARRRVFAQLEAENLEMKQTLTELILDVNLQDQPEVFLPLLRESEGQDFLETLCCIWELCNSSQDIIMAAGRASKVVFALKTYASYGHSGELVAVDLVENLEAVLTLYASKLRSNVEVVRNYGDRLPPIQGNPEELSQVWMNLIHNALHAMEEKGKLLIEIQNLTHVLEVRITDSGCGIPPEILPQIFQPFFTTKPVGEGSGLGLDIAQKIIRYHQGTIAVRSMPGQTSFTVNLPLKRSPAPNLVTHSITDPVTNSVTNPVTNPVTNLVTNSITDLGRDLDDFEPQNMMQTNAEMQRLMRAKLPLRDSN
;
A
#
# COMPACT_ATOMS: atom_id res chain seq x y z
N MET A 1 -23.40 -11.58 8.99
CA MET A 1 -22.64 -12.82 9.26
C MET A 1 -21.20 -12.79 8.73
N PHE A 2 -20.93 -12.59 7.43
CA PHE A 2 -19.55 -12.53 6.89
C PHE A 2 -18.62 -11.50 7.56
N HIS A 3 -19.13 -10.32 7.93
CA HIS A 3 -18.36 -9.32 8.68
C HIS A 3 -18.05 -9.72 10.14
N GLN A 4 -18.86 -10.58 10.75
CA GLN A 4 -18.63 -11.11 12.11
C GLN A 4 -17.65 -12.28 12.11
N ALA A 5 -17.72 -13.17 11.11
CA ALA A 5 -16.72 -14.22 10.88
C ALA A 5 -15.31 -13.61 10.69
N ARG A 6 -15.21 -12.47 10.01
CA ARG A 6 -13.93 -11.75 9.78
C ARG A 6 -13.27 -11.17 11.03
N ARG A 7 -14.01 -10.88 12.11
CA ARG A 7 -13.41 -10.49 13.39
C ARG A 7 -12.78 -11.69 14.12
N ALA A 8 -13.22 -12.92 13.84
CA ALA A 8 -12.71 -14.12 14.51
C ALA A 8 -11.35 -14.63 13.97
N LYS A 9 -10.86 -14.08 12.84
CA LYS A 9 -9.52 -14.41 12.32
C LYS A 9 -8.40 -14.06 13.32
N SER A 10 -8.69 -13.22 14.34
CA SER A 10 -7.78 -12.78 15.40
C SER A 10 -7.77 -13.60 16.69
N ASP A 11 -8.70 -14.55 16.89
CA ASP A 11 -8.97 -15.06 18.25
C ASP A 11 -8.30 -16.40 18.58
N LEU A 12 -7.71 -17.10 17.60
CA LEU A 12 -6.93 -18.32 17.86
C LEU A 12 -5.43 -18.06 17.76
N CYS A 13 -4.71 -18.40 18.83
CA CYS A 13 -3.25 -18.53 18.81
C CYS A 13 -2.82 -19.52 17.70
N SER A 14 -1.65 -19.31 17.11
CA SER A 14 -1.15 -20.13 15.98
C SER A 14 -1.08 -21.63 16.28
N ARG A 15 -0.89 -22.01 17.55
CA ARG A 15 -0.94 -23.40 18.03
C ARG A 15 -2.37 -23.94 18.03
N ASP A 16 -3.32 -23.15 18.52
CA ASP A 16 -4.72 -23.53 18.64
C ASP A 16 -5.38 -23.71 17.27
N ARG A 17 -5.03 -22.84 16.30
CA ARG A 17 -5.51 -22.98 14.90
C ARG A 17 -4.99 -24.26 14.24
N ARG A 18 -3.72 -24.65 14.47
CA ARG A 18 -3.16 -25.91 13.94
C ARG A 18 -3.87 -27.13 14.55
N GLN A 19 -4.17 -27.09 15.85
CA GLN A 19 -4.88 -28.17 16.51
C GLN A 19 -6.34 -28.26 16.04
N ALA A 20 -7.04 -27.13 15.92
CA ALA A 20 -8.38 -27.05 15.36
C ALA A 20 -8.42 -27.58 13.92
N ARG A 21 -7.48 -27.18 13.07
CA ARG A 21 -7.36 -27.67 11.70
C ARG A 21 -7.23 -29.18 11.62
N ARG A 22 -6.38 -29.79 12.45
CA ARG A 22 -6.24 -31.25 12.50
C ARG A 22 -7.54 -31.93 12.94
N ARG A 23 -8.24 -31.38 13.93
CA ARG A 23 -9.53 -31.91 14.41
C ARG A 23 -10.60 -31.88 13.32
N VAL A 24 -10.81 -30.72 12.70
CA VAL A 24 -11.81 -30.55 11.62
C VAL A 24 -11.47 -31.43 10.42
N PHE A 25 -10.20 -31.44 10.00
CA PHE A 25 -9.76 -32.28 8.88
C PHE A 25 -10.02 -33.78 9.16
N ALA A 26 -9.74 -34.26 10.37
CA ALA A 26 -10.02 -35.64 10.75
C ALA A 26 -11.52 -35.98 10.78
N GLN A 27 -12.38 -35.02 11.13
CA GLN A 27 -13.84 -35.20 11.08
C GLN A 27 -14.34 -35.32 9.62
N LEU A 28 -13.75 -34.54 8.70
CA LEU A 28 -14.11 -34.56 7.28
C LEU A 28 -13.52 -35.76 6.52
N GLU A 29 -12.43 -36.35 7.00
CA GLU A 29 -11.84 -37.56 6.40
C GLU A 29 -12.82 -38.73 6.37
N ALA A 30 -13.68 -38.84 7.38
CA ALA A 30 -14.68 -39.89 7.48
C ALA A 30 -15.75 -39.84 6.37
N GLU A 31 -15.91 -38.70 5.69
CA GLU A 31 -17.03 -38.43 4.76
C GLU A 31 -16.61 -38.49 3.27
N ASN A 32 -15.37 -38.89 2.95
CA ASN A 32 -14.84 -39.09 1.57
C ASN A 32 -15.12 -37.98 0.54
N LEU A 33 -14.95 -36.71 0.94
CA LEU A 33 -15.17 -35.53 0.09
C LEU A 33 -13.91 -35.12 -0.70
N GLU A 34 -14.07 -34.56 -1.90
CA GLU A 34 -12.95 -33.97 -2.66
C GLU A 34 -12.53 -32.60 -2.10
N MET A 35 -13.50 -31.80 -1.64
CA MET A 35 -13.32 -30.44 -1.11
C MET A 35 -12.83 -30.34 0.34
N LYS A 36 -12.34 -31.45 0.95
CA LYS A 36 -11.97 -31.52 2.40
C LYS A 36 -11.05 -30.38 2.84
N GLN A 37 -10.04 -30.07 2.03
CA GLN A 37 -9.04 -29.06 2.36
C GLN A 37 -9.65 -27.66 2.40
N THR A 38 -10.37 -27.27 1.34
CA THR A 38 -11.04 -25.97 1.25
C THR A 38 -12.10 -25.83 2.32
N LEU A 39 -12.92 -26.86 2.54
CA LEU A 39 -13.96 -26.86 3.55
C LEU A 39 -13.39 -26.74 4.97
N THR A 40 -12.25 -27.38 5.24
CA THR A 40 -11.55 -27.23 6.54
C THR A 40 -11.16 -25.78 6.79
N GLU A 41 -10.56 -25.11 5.81
CA GLU A 41 -10.14 -23.71 5.94
C GLU A 41 -11.34 -22.76 6.05
N LEU A 42 -12.41 -23.01 5.29
CA LEU A 42 -13.67 -22.27 5.41
C LEU A 42 -14.22 -22.38 6.84
N ILE A 43 -14.36 -23.58 7.39
CA ILE A 43 -14.88 -23.84 8.74
C ILE A 43 -14.07 -23.10 9.81
N LEU A 44 -12.74 -23.11 9.69
CA LEU A 44 -11.84 -22.38 10.59
C LEU A 44 -12.03 -20.87 10.47
N ASP A 45 -12.17 -20.35 9.25
CA ASP A 45 -12.32 -18.92 9.01
C ASP A 45 -13.69 -18.38 9.42
N VAL A 46 -14.74 -19.22 9.43
CA VAL A 46 -16.07 -18.87 9.98
C VAL A 46 -16.24 -19.23 11.46
N ASN A 47 -15.19 -19.74 12.10
CA ASN A 47 -15.15 -20.09 13.53
C ASN A 47 -16.15 -21.18 13.95
N LEU A 48 -16.35 -22.19 13.09
CA LEU A 48 -17.26 -23.33 13.33
C LEU A 48 -16.54 -24.62 13.74
N GLN A 49 -15.23 -24.57 14.02
CA GLN A 49 -14.41 -25.76 14.30
C GLN A 49 -14.86 -26.60 15.50
N ASP A 50 -15.58 -26.01 16.46
CA ASP A 50 -16.06 -26.68 17.66
C ASP A 50 -17.58 -26.97 17.59
N GLN A 51 -18.22 -26.79 16.41
CA GLN A 51 -19.65 -27.03 16.16
C GLN A 51 -19.91 -27.98 14.98
N PRO A 52 -19.43 -29.25 15.04
CA PRO A 52 -19.59 -30.23 13.97
C PRO A 52 -21.05 -30.53 13.62
N GLU A 53 -21.97 -30.41 14.58
CA GLU A 53 -23.40 -30.58 14.38
C GLU A 53 -24.02 -29.62 13.37
N VAL A 54 -23.38 -28.49 13.06
CA VAL A 54 -23.88 -27.50 12.10
C VAL A 54 -23.60 -27.92 10.66
N PHE A 55 -22.45 -28.56 10.39
CA PHE A 55 -22.01 -28.85 9.03
C PHE A 55 -21.99 -30.35 8.69
N LEU A 56 -21.81 -31.26 9.66
CA LEU A 56 -21.82 -32.70 9.38
C LEU A 56 -23.15 -33.22 8.81
N PRO A 57 -24.34 -32.75 9.23
CA PRO A 57 -25.60 -33.18 8.61
C PRO A 57 -25.68 -32.81 7.12
N LEU A 58 -25.20 -31.61 6.76
CA LEU A 58 -25.20 -31.11 5.39
C LEU A 58 -24.30 -31.95 4.46
N LEU A 59 -23.27 -32.61 5.01
CA LEU A 59 -22.38 -33.48 4.24
C LEU A 59 -23.02 -34.81 3.84
N ARG A 60 -24.09 -35.22 4.53
CA ARG A 60 -24.77 -36.50 4.31
C ARG A 60 -25.94 -36.38 3.34
N GLU A 61 -26.35 -35.17 3.01
CA GLU A 61 -27.41 -34.88 2.05
C GLU A 61 -26.79 -34.47 0.72
N SER A 62 -27.27 -35.04 -0.40
CA SER A 62 -26.77 -34.72 -1.75
C SER A 62 -26.86 -33.23 -2.06
N GLU A 63 -27.98 -32.59 -1.73
CA GLU A 63 -28.17 -31.14 -1.96
C GLU A 63 -27.28 -30.29 -1.03
N GLY A 64 -26.90 -30.82 0.13
CA GLY A 64 -26.01 -30.16 1.07
C GLY A 64 -24.55 -30.16 0.61
N GLN A 65 -24.13 -31.19 -0.13
CA GLN A 65 -22.79 -31.25 -0.75
C GLN A 65 -22.64 -30.18 -1.84
N ASP A 66 -23.60 -30.08 -2.76
CA ASP A 66 -23.60 -29.05 -3.82
C ASP A 66 -23.59 -27.62 -3.24
N PHE A 67 -24.34 -27.41 -2.16
CA PHE A 67 -24.36 -26.14 -1.43
C PHE A 67 -22.99 -25.80 -0.82
N LEU A 68 -22.34 -26.77 -0.18
CA LEU A 68 -21.03 -26.58 0.44
C LEU A 68 -19.93 -26.37 -0.60
N GLU A 69 -19.99 -27.04 -1.74
CA GLU A 69 -19.08 -26.82 -2.86
C GLU A 69 -19.21 -25.38 -3.40
N THR A 70 -20.45 -24.92 -3.57
CA THR A 70 -20.73 -23.53 -3.97
C THR A 70 -20.18 -22.53 -2.95
N LEU A 71 -20.37 -22.77 -1.65
CA LEU A 71 -19.82 -21.92 -0.59
C LEU A 71 -18.28 -21.91 -0.59
N CYS A 72 -17.65 -23.06 -0.80
CA CYS A 72 -16.21 -23.19 -0.91
C CYS A 72 -15.68 -22.36 -2.09
N CYS A 73 -16.33 -22.44 -3.27
CA CYS A 73 -15.96 -21.64 -4.43
C CYS A 73 -16.07 -20.13 -4.17
N ILE A 74 -17.14 -19.68 -3.51
CA ILE A 74 -17.31 -18.26 -3.14
C ILE A 74 -16.21 -17.82 -2.17
N TRP A 75 -15.88 -18.64 -1.18
CA TRP A 75 -14.83 -18.34 -0.21
C TRP A 75 -13.44 -18.27 -0.87
N GLU A 76 -13.11 -19.22 -1.75
CA GLU A 76 -11.86 -19.20 -2.52
C GLU A 76 -11.73 -17.96 -3.39
N LEU A 77 -12.82 -17.54 -4.05
CA LEU A 77 -12.87 -16.32 -4.84
C LEU A 77 -12.64 -15.06 -3.99
N CYS A 78 -13.30 -14.98 -2.83
CA CYS A 78 -13.10 -13.87 -1.89
C CYS A 78 -11.67 -13.80 -1.37
N ASN A 79 -11.08 -14.93 -0.99
CA ASN A 79 -9.69 -14.99 -0.53
C ASN A 79 -8.70 -14.63 -1.66
N SER A 80 -8.89 -15.18 -2.85
CA SER A 80 -8.06 -14.87 -4.01
C SER A 80 -8.13 -13.38 -4.36
N SER A 81 -9.31 -12.77 -4.31
CA SER A 81 -9.48 -11.33 -4.51
C SER A 81 -8.71 -10.52 -3.47
N GLN A 82 -8.76 -10.94 -2.21
CA GLN A 82 -8.01 -10.28 -1.13
C GLN A 82 -6.50 -10.42 -1.32
N ASP A 83 -6.01 -11.60 -1.70
CA ASP A 83 -4.60 -11.85 -1.99
C ASP A 83 -4.12 -11.00 -3.16
N ILE A 84 -4.94 -10.85 -4.21
CA ILE A 84 -4.67 -9.95 -5.33
C ILE A 84 -4.60 -8.50 -4.84
N ILE A 85 -5.53 -8.04 -4.02
CA ILE A 85 -5.52 -6.68 -3.46
C ILE A 85 -4.24 -6.44 -2.64
N MET A 86 -3.85 -7.40 -1.79
CA MET A 86 -2.62 -7.31 -0.98
C MET A 86 -1.36 -7.35 -1.85
N ALA A 87 -1.31 -8.21 -2.85
CA ALA A 87 -0.19 -8.31 -3.79
C ALA A 87 -0.06 -7.05 -4.65
N ALA A 88 -1.17 -6.54 -5.20
CA ALA A 88 -1.22 -5.27 -5.93
C ALA A 88 -0.80 -4.10 -5.05
N GLY A 89 -1.24 -4.07 -3.79
CA GLY A 89 -0.79 -3.09 -2.80
C GLY A 89 0.72 -3.13 -2.57
N ARG A 90 1.31 -4.33 -2.42
CA ARG A 90 2.78 -4.50 -2.28
C ARG A 90 3.53 -4.10 -3.55
N ALA A 91 3.06 -4.53 -4.72
CA ALA A 91 3.65 -4.17 -6.01
C ALA A 91 3.60 -2.65 -6.24
N SER A 92 2.46 -2.01 -5.92
CA SER A 92 2.32 -0.56 -5.96
C SER A 92 3.34 0.11 -5.04
N LYS A 93 3.54 -0.38 -3.80
CA LYS A 93 4.59 0.14 -2.89
C LYS A 93 5.99 0.05 -3.50
N VAL A 94 6.34 -1.06 -4.16
CA VAL A 94 7.65 -1.25 -4.81
C VAL A 94 7.81 -0.33 -6.02
N VAL A 95 6.85 -0.33 -6.94
CA VAL A 95 6.85 0.55 -8.12
C VAL A 95 6.91 2.01 -7.69
N PHE A 96 6.23 2.36 -6.62
CA PHE A 96 6.25 3.70 -6.05
C PHE A 96 7.62 4.07 -5.48
N ALA A 97 8.24 3.20 -4.68
CA ALA A 97 9.58 3.41 -4.14
C ALA A 97 10.61 3.57 -5.27
N LEU A 98 10.48 2.75 -6.33
CA LEU A 98 11.29 2.86 -7.54
C LEU A 98 11.01 4.15 -8.33
N LYS A 99 9.74 4.56 -8.49
CA LYS A 99 9.37 5.84 -9.10
C LYS A 99 9.97 7.00 -8.32
N THR A 100 9.95 6.95 -6.99
CA THR A 100 10.55 7.99 -6.14
C THR A 100 12.07 8.07 -6.33
N TYR A 101 12.72 6.93 -6.52
CA TYR A 101 14.16 6.87 -6.79
C TYR A 101 14.51 7.30 -8.23
N ALA A 102 13.70 6.91 -9.22
CA ALA A 102 13.88 7.26 -10.63
C ALA A 102 13.47 8.72 -10.96
N SER A 103 12.46 9.25 -10.27
CA SER A 103 12.00 10.65 -10.35
C SER A 103 12.92 11.65 -9.64
N TYR A 104 14.10 11.23 -9.18
CA TYR A 104 15.20 12.18 -8.97
C TYR A 104 15.62 12.92 -10.27
N GLY A 105 15.09 12.51 -11.44
CA GLY A 105 14.88 13.38 -12.59
C GLY A 105 13.45 13.94 -12.60
N HIS A 106 13.26 15.18 -12.14
CA HIS A 106 11.97 15.88 -12.15
C HIS A 106 11.59 16.29 -13.59
N SER A 107 11.04 15.34 -14.36
CA SER A 107 10.80 15.49 -15.80
C SER A 107 9.48 16.17 -16.17
N GLY A 108 8.72 16.67 -15.18
CA GLY A 108 7.45 17.38 -15.41
C GLY A 108 7.68 18.88 -15.62
N GLU A 109 7.04 19.45 -16.64
CA GLU A 109 7.01 20.90 -16.85
C GLU A 109 6.21 21.56 -15.71
N LEU A 110 6.76 22.62 -15.11
CA LEU A 110 6.05 23.38 -14.09
C LEU A 110 5.04 24.28 -14.79
N VAL A 111 3.77 24.13 -14.41
CA VAL A 111 2.65 24.88 -14.97
C VAL A 111 1.96 25.67 -13.88
N ALA A 112 1.10 26.61 -14.27
CA ALA A 112 0.20 27.27 -13.33
C ALA A 112 -0.84 26.25 -12.83
N VAL A 113 -0.87 26.01 -11.53
CA VAL A 113 -1.78 25.06 -10.87
C VAL A 113 -2.72 25.82 -9.94
N ASP A 114 -4.03 25.65 -10.15
CA ASP A 114 -5.05 26.03 -9.18
C ASP A 114 -5.12 24.96 -8.07
N LEU A 115 -4.78 25.35 -6.85
CA LEU A 115 -4.74 24.42 -5.71
C LEU A 115 -6.13 23.95 -5.27
N VAL A 116 -7.18 24.76 -5.46
CA VAL A 116 -8.56 24.38 -5.12
C VAL A 116 -9.01 23.28 -6.07
N GLU A 117 -8.89 23.50 -7.38
CA GLU A 117 -9.28 22.49 -8.38
C GLU A 117 -8.47 21.20 -8.21
N ASN A 118 -7.17 21.32 -7.98
CA ASN A 118 -6.28 20.18 -7.77
C ASN A 118 -6.67 19.36 -6.53
N LEU A 119 -6.99 20.03 -5.42
CA LEU A 119 -7.41 19.39 -4.18
C LEU A 119 -8.81 18.76 -4.30
N GLU A 120 -9.78 19.47 -4.90
CA GLU A 120 -11.13 18.94 -5.12
C GLU A 120 -11.11 17.70 -6.02
N ALA A 121 -10.28 17.68 -7.07
CA ALA A 121 -10.09 16.50 -7.90
C ALA A 121 -9.67 15.28 -7.06
N VAL A 122 -8.73 15.46 -6.12
CA VAL A 122 -8.35 14.39 -5.19
C VAL A 122 -9.49 14.00 -4.26
N LEU A 123 -10.26 14.96 -3.72
CA LEU A 123 -11.41 14.67 -2.87
C LEU A 123 -12.48 13.85 -3.59
N THR A 124 -12.67 14.03 -4.91
CA THR A 124 -13.61 13.21 -5.68
C THR A 124 -13.22 11.73 -5.69
N LEU A 125 -11.92 11.40 -5.67
CA LEU A 125 -11.43 10.01 -5.61
C LEU A 125 -11.81 9.33 -4.28
N TYR A 126 -11.99 10.12 -3.21
CA TYR A 126 -12.41 9.64 -1.89
C TYR A 126 -13.91 9.81 -1.64
N ALA A 127 -14.71 10.23 -2.63
CA ALA A 127 -16.12 10.57 -2.45
C ALA A 127 -16.94 9.44 -1.81
N SER A 128 -16.66 8.17 -2.14
CA SER A 128 -17.35 7.02 -1.53
C SER A 128 -17.07 6.90 -0.03
N LYS A 129 -15.81 7.05 0.39
CA LYS A 129 -15.38 6.97 1.80
C LYS A 129 -15.86 8.17 2.62
N LEU A 130 -15.90 9.35 1.99
CA LEU A 130 -16.29 10.60 2.64
C LEU A 130 -17.81 10.65 2.92
N ARG A 131 -18.65 10.18 1.99
CA ARG A 131 -20.12 10.23 2.11
C ARG A 131 -20.69 9.39 3.26
N SER A 132 -19.98 8.35 3.69
CA SER A 132 -20.51 7.40 4.67
C SER A 132 -20.55 7.97 6.09
N ASN A 133 -19.46 8.61 6.56
CA ASN A 133 -19.33 9.00 7.98
C ASN A 133 -18.36 10.18 8.24
N VAL A 134 -17.89 10.90 7.22
CA VAL A 134 -16.92 12.00 7.38
C VAL A 134 -17.53 13.33 6.96
N GLU A 135 -17.58 14.29 7.88
CA GLU A 135 -17.93 15.68 7.58
C GLU A 135 -16.72 16.37 6.95
N VAL A 136 -16.83 16.77 5.68
CA VAL A 136 -15.77 17.54 5.00
C VAL A 136 -16.13 19.01 5.00
N VAL A 137 -15.38 19.81 5.75
CA VAL A 137 -15.51 21.27 5.79
C VAL A 137 -14.42 21.89 4.95
N ARG A 138 -14.82 22.78 4.03
CA ARG A 138 -13.93 23.49 3.12
C ARG A 138 -13.94 24.96 3.48
N ASN A 139 -12.76 25.51 3.72
CA ASN A 139 -12.56 26.93 4.02
C ASN A 139 -11.50 27.49 3.07
N TYR A 140 -11.93 27.79 1.85
CA TYR A 140 -11.05 28.37 0.84
C TYR A 140 -11.16 29.89 0.92
N GLY A 141 -10.03 30.54 1.18
CA GLY A 141 -9.97 31.99 1.24
C GLY A 141 -10.29 32.63 -0.11
N ASP A 142 -10.64 33.92 -0.07
CA ASP A 142 -10.92 34.68 -1.28
C ASP A 142 -9.62 34.96 -2.05
N ARG A 143 -9.67 34.88 -3.39
CA ARG A 143 -8.56 35.23 -4.32
C ARG A 143 -7.28 34.41 -4.07
N LEU A 144 -7.32 33.16 -4.51
CA LEU A 144 -6.18 32.24 -4.48
C LEU A 144 -5.48 32.26 -5.86
N PRO A 145 -4.31 32.89 -6.00
CA PRO A 145 -3.57 32.86 -7.26
C PRO A 145 -3.02 31.46 -7.55
N PRO A 146 -2.83 31.07 -8.82
CA PRO A 146 -2.20 29.79 -9.12
C PRO A 146 -0.73 29.77 -8.67
N ILE A 147 -0.22 28.59 -8.34
CA ILE A 147 1.21 28.37 -8.07
C ILE A 147 1.89 27.76 -9.29
N GLN A 148 3.22 27.91 -9.39
CA GLN A 148 4.02 27.19 -10.38
C GLN A 148 4.40 25.82 -9.82
N GLY A 149 3.81 24.76 -10.37
CA GLY A 149 3.95 23.40 -9.83
C GLY A 149 3.66 22.30 -10.84
N ASN A 150 3.98 21.06 -10.45
CA ASN A 150 3.54 19.87 -11.15
C ASN A 150 2.22 19.38 -10.51
N PRO A 151 1.09 19.40 -11.24
CA PRO A 151 -0.22 19.05 -10.68
C PRO A 151 -0.32 17.59 -10.23
N GLU A 152 0.38 16.65 -10.89
CA GLU A 152 0.37 15.24 -10.50
C GLU A 152 1.10 15.03 -9.17
N GLU A 153 2.25 15.67 -8.99
CA GLU A 153 3.03 15.61 -7.75
C GLU A 153 2.26 16.25 -6.58
N LEU A 154 1.62 17.40 -6.81
CA LEU A 154 0.80 18.04 -5.78
C LEU A 154 -0.42 17.19 -5.42
N SER A 155 -1.07 16.56 -6.41
CA SER A 155 -2.18 15.62 -6.15
C SER A 155 -1.73 14.47 -5.25
N GLN A 156 -0.51 13.97 -5.44
CA GLN A 156 0.09 12.91 -4.63
C GLN A 156 0.34 13.35 -3.18
N VAL A 157 0.73 14.61 -2.95
CA VAL A 157 0.79 15.19 -1.59
C VAL A 157 -0.59 15.12 -0.94
N TRP A 158 -1.62 15.62 -1.62
CA TRP A 158 -2.98 15.67 -1.07
C TRP A 158 -3.54 14.27 -0.81
N MET A 159 -3.33 13.32 -1.72
CA MET A 159 -3.72 11.91 -1.52
C MET A 159 -3.10 11.33 -0.26
N ASN A 160 -1.80 11.57 -0.04
CA ASN A 160 -1.10 11.05 1.14
C ASN A 160 -1.64 11.66 2.44
N LEU A 161 -1.88 12.98 2.46
CA LEU A 161 -2.39 13.68 3.64
C LEU A 161 -3.84 13.31 3.94
N ILE A 162 -4.73 13.31 2.93
CA ILE A 162 -6.14 12.94 3.08
C ILE A 162 -6.27 11.47 3.47
N HIS A 163 -5.50 10.57 2.86
CA HIS A 163 -5.53 9.15 3.24
C HIS A 163 -5.11 8.92 4.69
N ASN A 164 -4.08 9.64 5.16
CA ASN A 164 -3.65 9.57 6.55
C ASN A 164 -4.71 10.10 7.52
N ALA A 165 -5.35 11.23 7.19
CA ALA A 165 -6.46 11.78 7.94
C ALA A 165 -7.63 10.80 8.06
N LEU A 166 -8.07 10.22 6.93
CA LEU A 166 -9.17 9.24 6.91
C LEU A 166 -8.87 8.00 7.75
N HIS A 167 -7.62 7.52 7.70
CA HIS A 167 -7.20 6.40 8.53
C HIS A 167 -7.17 6.75 10.02
N ALA A 168 -6.65 7.92 10.39
CA ALA A 168 -6.60 8.37 11.78
C ALA A 168 -7.99 8.56 12.41
N MET A 169 -8.99 8.84 11.57
CA MET A 169 -10.40 8.96 11.94
C MET A 169 -11.17 7.64 11.89
N GLU A 170 -10.55 6.51 11.51
CA GLU A 170 -11.26 5.25 11.24
C GLU A 170 -12.45 5.44 10.28
N GLU A 171 -12.27 6.31 9.28
CA GLU A 171 -13.29 6.72 8.30
C GLU A 171 -14.55 7.37 8.91
N LYS A 172 -14.46 7.93 10.14
CA LYS A 172 -15.54 8.68 10.81
C LYS A 172 -15.02 9.92 11.54
N GLY A 173 -15.57 11.09 11.25
CA GLY A 173 -15.18 12.32 11.95
C GLY A 173 -15.30 13.55 11.08
N LYS A 174 -14.42 14.53 11.33
CA LYS A 174 -14.40 15.80 10.61
C LYS A 174 -13.05 16.03 9.95
N LEU A 175 -13.09 16.26 8.63
CA LEU A 175 -11.97 16.69 7.82
C LEU A 175 -12.16 18.16 7.46
N LEU A 176 -11.35 19.04 8.05
CA LEU A 176 -11.30 20.45 7.72
C LEU A 176 -10.15 20.71 6.75
N ILE A 177 -10.45 21.33 5.61
CA ILE A 177 -9.43 21.75 4.65
C ILE A 177 -9.52 23.25 4.45
N GLU A 178 -8.40 23.92 4.67
CA GLU A 178 -8.27 25.36 4.57
C GLU A 178 -7.22 25.72 3.51
N ILE A 179 -7.50 26.72 2.68
CA ILE A 179 -6.51 27.29 1.77
C ILE A 179 -6.50 28.80 1.98
N GLN A 180 -5.34 29.36 2.32
CA GLN A 180 -5.18 30.78 2.61
C GLN A 180 -4.03 31.38 1.81
N ASN A 181 -4.28 32.54 1.22
CA ASN A 181 -3.26 33.35 0.59
C ASN A 181 -2.56 34.20 1.65
N LEU A 182 -1.31 33.85 1.97
CA LEU A 182 -0.46 34.58 2.89
C LEU A 182 0.58 35.40 2.13
N THR A 183 1.33 36.23 2.84
CA THR A 183 2.41 37.01 2.23
C THR A 183 3.46 36.07 1.64
N HIS A 184 3.55 36.02 0.30
CA HIS A 184 4.47 35.22 -0.52
C HIS A 184 4.20 33.71 -0.65
N VAL A 185 3.24 33.15 0.08
CA VAL A 185 2.93 31.71 0.03
C VAL A 185 1.42 31.46 0.00
N LEU A 186 1.01 30.36 -0.59
CA LEU A 186 -0.28 29.74 -0.33
C LEU A 186 -0.12 28.68 0.75
N GLU A 187 -0.84 28.86 1.86
CA GLU A 187 -0.95 27.89 2.94
C GLU A 187 -2.14 26.97 2.68
N VAL A 188 -1.90 25.66 2.64
CA VAL A 188 -2.92 24.61 2.63
C VAL A 188 -2.86 23.88 3.96
N ARG A 189 -3.98 23.84 4.69
CA ARG A 189 -4.09 23.13 5.96
C ARG A 189 -5.10 22.01 5.85
N ILE A 190 -4.69 20.80 6.21
CA ILE A 190 -5.56 19.62 6.29
C ILE A 190 -5.60 19.18 7.75
N THR A 191 -6.77 19.29 8.36
CA THR A 191 -6.99 18.98 9.77
C THR A 191 -8.02 17.87 9.92
N ASP A 192 -7.65 16.81 10.63
CA ASP A 192 -8.54 15.70 10.96
C ASP A 192 -8.86 15.67 12.44
N SER A 193 -9.99 15.06 12.78
CA SER A 193 -10.44 14.82 14.16
C SER A 193 -10.07 13.43 14.67
N GLY A 194 -8.97 12.85 14.18
CA GLY A 194 -8.55 11.48 14.48
C GLY A 194 -7.88 11.33 15.85
N CYS A 195 -7.32 10.14 16.09
CA CYS A 195 -6.69 9.79 17.38
C CYS A 195 -5.46 10.63 17.78
N GLY A 196 -4.90 11.39 16.84
CA GLY A 196 -3.68 12.17 17.07
C GLY A 196 -2.39 11.37 16.88
N ILE A 197 -1.26 12.06 16.96
CA ILE A 197 0.09 11.51 16.85
C ILE A 197 0.79 11.72 18.21
N PRO A 198 1.24 10.64 18.86
CA PRO A 198 2.01 10.74 20.10
C PRO A 198 3.28 11.62 19.94
N PRO A 199 3.61 12.47 20.91
CA PRO A 199 4.76 13.38 20.82
C PRO A 199 6.10 12.68 20.55
N GLU A 200 6.24 11.43 21.01
CA GLU A 200 7.46 10.64 20.91
C GLU A 200 7.77 10.24 19.46
N ILE A 201 6.74 10.11 18.62
CA ILE A 201 6.89 9.67 17.23
C ILE A 201 6.80 10.83 16.23
N LEU A 202 6.31 12.01 16.63
CA LEU A 202 6.21 13.21 15.78
C LEU A 202 7.52 13.53 15.00
N PRO A 203 8.74 13.43 15.59
CA PRO A 203 9.98 13.71 14.86
C PRO A 203 10.28 12.70 13.74
N GLN A 204 9.67 11.51 13.79
CA GLN A 204 9.99 10.38 12.91
C GLN A 204 8.99 10.22 11.76
N ILE A 205 7.82 10.87 11.82
CA ILE A 205 6.72 10.59 10.86
C ILE A 205 7.06 10.89 9.40
N PHE A 206 8.06 11.73 9.13
CA PHE A 206 8.55 12.04 7.80
C PHE A 206 9.74 11.17 7.35
N GLN A 207 10.22 10.26 8.21
CA GLN A 207 11.29 9.35 7.85
C GLN A 207 10.75 8.26 6.89
N PRO A 208 11.51 7.88 5.85
CA PRO A 208 11.13 6.79 4.98
C PRO A 208 10.85 5.50 5.76
N PHE A 209 9.80 4.78 5.35
CA PHE A 209 9.35 3.51 5.93
C PHE A 209 8.83 3.58 7.37
N PHE A 210 8.75 4.77 7.98
CA PHE A 210 8.15 4.91 9.30
C PHE A 210 6.63 4.73 9.24
N THR A 211 6.08 3.76 9.98
CA THR A 211 4.64 3.53 10.07
C THR A 211 4.26 2.93 11.42
N THR A 212 3.14 3.39 11.99
CA THR A 212 2.50 2.80 13.16
C THR A 212 1.36 1.85 12.79
N LYS A 213 1.01 1.77 11.50
CA LYS A 213 -0.05 0.89 11.00
C LYS A 213 0.41 -0.58 11.00
N PRO A 214 -0.52 -1.54 11.12
CA PRO A 214 -0.24 -2.97 11.01
C PRO A 214 0.55 -3.35 9.75
N VAL A 215 1.27 -4.46 9.83
CA VAL A 215 2.05 -5.01 8.70
C VAL A 215 1.12 -5.24 7.51
N GLY A 216 1.43 -4.61 6.39
CA GLY A 216 0.62 -4.68 5.16
C GLY A 216 -0.23 -3.43 4.92
N GLU A 217 -0.67 -2.73 5.96
CA GLU A 217 -1.60 -1.58 5.85
C GLU A 217 -0.88 -0.23 5.65
N GLY A 218 0.33 -0.07 6.21
CA GLY A 218 1.19 1.08 5.99
C GLY A 218 2.36 0.75 5.07
N SER A 219 2.72 1.67 4.16
CA SER A 219 4.03 1.63 3.48
C SER A 219 5.11 2.42 4.22
N GLY A 220 4.68 3.35 5.09
CA GLY A 220 5.56 4.33 5.74
C GLY A 220 6.24 5.31 4.79
N LEU A 221 5.85 5.35 3.51
CA LEU A 221 6.45 6.24 2.53
C LEU A 221 5.68 7.55 2.37
N GLY A 222 4.35 7.53 2.56
CA GLY A 222 3.45 8.64 2.15
C GLY A 222 3.90 10.03 2.58
N LEU A 223 4.26 10.19 3.85
CA LEU A 223 4.68 11.49 4.40
C LEU A 223 6.09 11.91 3.96
N ASP A 224 7.03 10.97 3.82
CA ASP A 224 8.37 11.24 3.25
C ASP A 224 8.25 11.77 1.80
N ILE A 225 7.38 11.15 1.01
CA ILE A 225 7.14 11.58 -0.38
C ILE A 225 6.50 12.95 -0.43
N ALA A 226 5.47 13.18 0.40
CA ALA A 226 4.84 14.49 0.51
C ALA A 226 5.90 15.56 0.84
N GLN A 227 6.80 15.27 1.80
CA GLN A 227 7.87 16.19 2.17
C GLN A 227 8.86 16.44 1.03
N LYS A 228 9.26 15.41 0.27
CA LYS A 228 10.16 15.56 -0.89
C LYS A 228 9.53 16.40 -2.01
N ILE A 229 8.28 16.13 -2.35
CA ILE A 229 7.54 16.87 -3.38
C ILE A 229 7.41 18.34 -2.97
N ILE A 230 7.01 18.61 -1.73
CA ILE A 230 6.86 19.98 -1.25
C ILE A 230 8.19 20.72 -1.24
N ARG A 231 9.30 20.07 -0.87
CA ARG A 231 10.65 20.66 -0.98
C ARG A 231 11.05 20.95 -2.43
N TYR A 232 10.74 20.08 -3.38
CA TYR A 232 11.00 20.32 -4.81
C TYR A 232 10.29 21.59 -5.32
N HIS A 233 9.08 21.82 -4.80
CA HIS A 233 8.29 23.03 -5.03
C HIS A 233 8.75 24.24 -4.21
N GLN A 234 9.92 24.18 -3.54
CA GLN A 234 10.46 25.21 -2.64
C GLN A 234 9.51 25.57 -1.47
N GLY A 235 8.61 24.64 -1.12
CA GLY A 235 7.66 24.79 -0.04
C GLY A 235 8.12 24.17 1.27
N THR A 236 7.24 24.24 2.28
CA THR A 236 7.44 23.59 3.58
C THR A 236 6.21 22.78 3.97
N ILE A 237 6.41 21.70 4.71
CA ILE A 237 5.34 20.92 5.33
C ILE A 237 5.63 20.79 6.82
N ALA A 238 4.63 21.07 7.65
CA ALA A 238 4.69 20.97 9.10
C ALA A 238 3.48 20.20 9.62
N VAL A 239 3.59 19.64 10.83
CA VAL A 239 2.49 18.97 11.52
C VAL A 239 2.35 19.55 12.93
N ARG A 240 1.11 19.66 13.39
CA ARG A 240 0.76 19.84 14.81
C ARG A 240 -0.29 18.80 15.15
N SER A 241 -0.11 18.08 16.25
CA SER A 241 -1.05 17.04 16.64
C SER A 241 -1.26 17.02 18.14
N MET A 242 -2.51 16.77 18.52
CA MET A 242 -2.97 16.47 19.86
C MET A 242 -4.07 15.39 19.76
N PRO A 243 -4.40 14.68 20.85
CA PRO A 243 -5.52 13.74 20.82
C PRO A 243 -6.81 14.40 20.34
N GLY A 244 -7.47 13.81 19.34
CA GLY A 244 -8.68 14.36 18.74
C GLY A 244 -8.45 15.41 17.65
N GLN A 245 -7.20 15.80 17.35
CA GLN A 245 -6.90 16.77 16.31
C GLN A 245 -5.47 16.66 15.76
N THR A 246 -5.33 16.35 14.47
CA THR A 246 -4.04 16.47 13.75
C THR A 246 -4.17 17.44 12.60
N SER A 247 -3.19 18.31 12.43
CA SER A 247 -3.17 19.32 11.38
C SER A 247 -1.84 19.31 10.64
N PHE A 248 -1.89 19.00 9.34
CA PHE A 248 -0.77 19.19 8.43
C PHE A 248 -0.90 20.54 7.74
N THR A 249 0.17 21.31 7.74
CA THR A 249 0.25 22.64 7.10
C THR A 249 1.30 22.61 6.00
N VAL A 250 0.91 22.90 4.78
CA VAL A 250 1.75 22.94 3.59
C VAL A 250 1.82 24.38 3.08
N ASN A 251 3.02 24.96 3.00
CA ASN A 251 3.23 26.29 2.43
C ASN A 251 3.91 26.17 1.08
N LEU A 252 3.29 26.70 0.03
CA LEU A 252 3.81 26.70 -1.34
C LEU A 252 4.07 28.14 -1.79
N PRO A 253 5.28 28.48 -2.28
CA PRO A 253 5.60 29.86 -2.64
C PRO A 253 4.84 30.31 -3.90
N LEU A 254 4.31 31.53 -3.87
CA LEU A 254 3.63 32.16 -5.01
C LEU A 254 4.59 32.47 -6.16
N LYS A 255 5.87 32.66 -5.84
CA LYS A 255 6.95 32.87 -6.81
C LYS A 255 8.10 31.96 -6.43
N ARG A 256 8.55 31.12 -7.37
CA ARG A 256 9.82 30.43 -7.22
C ARG A 256 10.96 31.45 -7.22
N SER A 257 11.92 31.26 -6.34
CA SER A 257 13.23 31.88 -6.56
C SER A 257 13.89 31.17 -7.75
N PRO A 258 14.53 31.89 -8.67
CA PRO A 258 15.35 31.24 -9.68
C PRO A 258 16.35 30.33 -8.97
N ALA A 259 16.47 29.09 -9.42
CA ALA A 259 17.49 28.19 -8.88
C ALA A 259 18.84 28.93 -8.94
N PRO A 260 19.67 28.88 -7.88
CA PRO A 260 21.01 29.44 -7.99
C PRO A 260 21.66 28.76 -9.18
N ASN A 261 22.02 29.55 -10.20
CA ASN A 261 22.74 29.05 -11.37
C ASN A 261 23.91 28.23 -10.84
N LEU A 262 23.82 26.91 -10.96
CA LEU A 262 24.99 26.06 -10.92
C LEU A 262 25.80 26.53 -12.11
N VAL A 263 26.80 27.36 -11.83
CA VAL A 263 27.79 27.78 -12.80
C VAL A 263 28.31 26.47 -13.37
N THR A 264 27.96 26.16 -14.61
CA THR A 264 28.60 25.10 -15.37
C THR A 264 30.05 25.55 -15.54
N HIS A 265 30.89 25.23 -14.57
CA HIS A 265 32.31 25.09 -14.82
C HIS A 265 32.43 23.94 -15.80
N SER A 266 32.50 24.31 -17.07
CA SER A 266 33.02 23.47 -18.14
C SER A 266 34.35 22.92 -17.66
N ILE A 267 34.35 21.67 -17.20
CA ILE A 267 35.58 20.93 -16.94
C ILE A 267 36.15 20.64 -18.32
N THR A 268 37.06 21.50 -18.77
CA THR A 268 38.11 21.08 -19.69
C THR A 268 39.09 20.26 -18.87
N ASP A 269 39.05 18.94 -19.04
CA ASP A 269 40.08 18.05 -18.52
C ASP A 269 41.45 18.49 -19.04
N PRO A 270 42.49 18.36 -18.20
CA PRO A 270 43.57 17.50 -18.64
C PRO A 270 43.76 16.36 -17.66
N VAL A 271 43.82 15.17 -18.24
CA VAL A 271 44.25 13.92 -17.62
C VAL A 271 45.57 14.12 -16.87
N THR A 272 45.64 13.70 -15.60
CA THR A 272 46.81 13.02 -15.02
C THR A 272 46.45 12.32 -13.71
N ASN A 273 46.88 11.07 -13.62
CA ASN A 273 46.70 10.12 -12.52
C ASN A 273 47.16 10.61 -11.14
N SER A 274 46.45 10.23 -10.08
CA SER A 274 47.08 9.54 -8.94
C SER A 274 46.03 8.90 -8.00
N VAL A 275 46.47 7.80 -7.40
CA VAL A 275 45.75 6.79 -6.61
C VAL A 275 45.59 7.26 -5.15
N THR A 276 44.45 6.97 -4.48
CA THR A 276 44.34 6.21 -3.19
C THR A 276 43.04 6.46 -2.40
N ASN A 277 42.50 5.35 -1.88
CA ASN A 277 41.60 5.09 -0.74
C ASN A 277 40.06 5.32 -0.84
N PRO A 278 39.24 4.27 -0.62
CA PRO A 278 37.81 4.38 -0.44
C PRO A 278 37.46 4.71 1.03
N VAL A 279 36.67 5.77 1.24
CA VAL A 279 35.95 6.02 2.48
C VAL A 279 34.68 5.15 2.46
N THR A 280 34.62 4.15 3.34
CA THR A 280 33.46 3.28 3.53
C THR A 280 32.33 4.06 4.20
N ASN A 281 31.18 4.13 3.54
CA ASN A 281 29.95 4.77 4.04
C ASN A 281 29.01 3.68 4.60
N PRO A 282 28.54 3.76 5.87
CA PRO A 282 27.80 2.66 6.53
C PRO A 282 26.44 2.31 5.90
N VAL A 283 25.88 3.14 5.02
CA VAL A 283 24.58 2.90 4.36
C VAL A 283 24.69 1.90 3.21
N THR A 284 25.84 1.84 2.53
CA THR A 284 26.06 0.90 1.41
C THR A 284 26.09 -0.55 1.90
N ASN A 285 26.55 -0.80 3.13
CA ASN A 285 26.59 -2.13 3.74
C ASN A 285 25.20 -2.64 4.19
N LEU A 286 24.24 -1.75 4.53
CA LEU A 286 22.88 -2.21 4.85
C LEU A 286 22.13 -2.68 3.61
N VAL A 287 22.30 -2.00 2.48
CA VAL A 287 21.65 -2.37 1.21
C VAL A 287 22.24 -3.65 0.65
N THR A 288 23.57 -3.85 0.72
CA THR A 288 24.20 -5.09 0.27
C THR A 288 23.88 -6.28 1.18
N ASN A 289 23.79 -6.07 2.50
CA ASN A 289 23.40 -7.13 3.45
C ASN A 289 21.92 -7.54 3.31
N SER A 290 20.99 -6.59 3.09
CA SER A 290 19.57 -6.93 2.83
C SER A 290 19.34 -7.59 1.47
N ILE A 291 20.17 -7.29 0.46
CA ILE A 291 20.13 -7.97 -0.84
C ILE A 291 20.73 -9.39 -0.76
N THR A 292 21.75 -9.62 0.09
CA THR A 292 22.33 -10.95 0.28
C THR A 292 21.47 -11.86 1.15
N ASP A 293 20.71 -11.33 2.11
CA ASP A 293 19.71 -12.13 2.86
C ASP A 293 18.49 -12.51 2.00
N LEU A 294 18.08 -11.67 1.03
CA LEU A 294 17.08 -12.07 0.01
C LEU A 294 17.62 -13.08 -1.02
N GLY A 295 18.94 -13.17 -1.18
CA GLY A 295 19.59 -14.14 -2.06
C GLY A 295 19.76 -15.53 -1.44
N ARG A 296 19.98 -15.63 -0.11
CA ARG A 296 20.15 -16.92 0.58
C ARG A 296 18.86 -17.73 0.69
N ASP A 297 17.71 -17.08 0.80
CA ASP A 297 16.41 -17.78 0.84
C ASP A 297 15.99 -18.37 -0.53
N LEU A 298 16.74 -18.08 -1.60
CA LEU A 298 16.55 -18.64 -2.94
C LEU A 298 17.53 -19.77 -3.30
N ASP A 299 18.56 -20.00 -2.48
CA ASP A 299 19.57 -21.06 -2.72
C ASP A 299 19.20 -22.42 -2.08
N ASP A 300 18.14 -22.49 -1.26
CA ASP A 300 17.63 -23.74 -0.65
C ASP A 300 16.65 -24.52 -1.55
N PHE A 301 16.50 -24.14 -2.83
CA PHE A 301 15.70 -24.91 -3.80
C PHE A 301 16.62 -25.73 -4.72
N GLU A 302 16.69 -27.04 -4.46
CA GLU A 302 17.48 -27.99 -5.25
C GLU A 302 17.20 -27.90 -6.78
N PRO A 303 18.23 -27.74 -7.63
CA PRO A 303 18.08 -27.54 -9.08
C PRO A 303 17.49 -28.73 -9.87
N GLN A 304 17.30 -29.89 -9.26
CA GLN A 304 16.94 -31.13 -9.97
C GLN A 304 15.46 -31.19 -10.39
N ASN A 305 14.56 -30.45 -9.73
CA ASN A 305 13.12 -30.48 -10.06
C ASN A 305 12.70 -29.58 -11.22
N MET A 306 13.52 -28.59 -11.61
CA MET A 306 13.16 -27.60 -12.63
C MET A 306 13.38 -28.08 -14.08
N MET A 307 14.32 -29.02 -14.30
CA MET A 307 14.51 -29.62 -15.62
C MET A 307 13.43 -30.66 -15.97
N GLN A 308 12.91 -31.41 -14.97
CA GLN A 308 11.80 -32.35 -15.18
C GLN A 308 10.48 -31.64 -15.49
N THR A 309 10.17 -30.56 -14.79
CA THR A 309 8.94 -29.77 -15.03
C THR A 309 8.94 -29.10 -16.39
N ASN A 310 10.08 -28.58 -16.85
CA ASN A 310 10.18 -28.00 -18.20
C ASN A 310 10.07 -29.07 -19.31
N ALA A 311 10.63 -30.26 -19.11
CA ALA A 311 10.54 -31.35 -20.07
C ALA A 311 9.10 -31.91 -20.17
N GLU A 312 8.37 -32.01 -19.06
CA GLU A 312 6.96 -32.40 -19.05
C GLU A 312 6.04 -31.32 -19.66
N MET A 313 6.29 -30.05 -19.36
CA MET A 313 5.53 -28.93 -19.92
C MET A 313 5.72 -28.83 -21.45
N GLN A 314 6.93 -29.08 -21.95
CA GLN A 314 7.20 -29.15 -23.40
C GLN A 314 6.61 -30.40 -24.08
N ARG A 315 6.49 -31.54 -23.36
CA ARG A 315 5.78 -32.73 -23.85
C ARG A 315 4.27 -32.49 -23.96
N LEU A 316 3.67 -31.85 -22.95
CA LEU A 316 2.24 -31.53 -22.91
C LEU A 316 1.83 -30.51 -23.99
N MET A 317 2.70 -29.54 -24.30
CA MET A 317 2.43 -28.58 -25.39
C MET A 317 2.50 -29.21 -26.79
N ARG A 318 3.31 -30.26 -27.00
CA ARG A 318 3.35 -30.97 -28.29
C ARG A 318 2.18 -31.94 -28.51
N ALA A 319 1.49 -32.37 -27.45
CA ALA A 319 0.41 -33.35 -27.54
C ALA A 319 -1.00 -32.76 -27.82
N LYS A 320 -1.15 -31.42 -27.87
CA LYS A 320 -2.47 -30.75 -27.89
C LYS A 320 -2.78 -29.87 -29.12
N LEU A 321 -2.10 -30.04 -30.26
CA LEU A 321 -2.56 -29.46 -31.53
C LEU A 321 -3.31 -30.51 -32.37
N PRO A 322 -4.64 -30.40 -32.56
CA PRO A 322 -5.30 -31.07 -33.67
C PRO A 322 -4.96 -30.32 -34.97
N LEU A 323 -4.35 -31.02 -35.91
CA LEU A 323 -4.16 -30.58 -37.29
C LEU A 323 -5.54 -30.23 -37.88
N ARG A 324 -5.74 -28.95 -38.20
CA ARG A 324 -6.81 -28.53 -39.13
C ARG A 324 -6.24 -28.69 -40.53
N ASP A 325 -6.52 -29.83 -41.15
CA ASP A 325 -6.24 -30.05 -42.56
C ASP A 325 -7.06 -29.06 -43.40
N SER A 326 -6.36 -28.47 -44.37
CA SER A 326 -6.91 -27.60 -45.38
C SER A 326 -7.36 -28.46 -46.57
N ASN A 327 -8.65 -28.40 -46.88
CA ASN A 327 -9.22 -28.63 -48.21
C ASN A 327 -10.44 -27.72 -48.35
#